data_AF-A0A1Q5U5Q4-F1
#
_entry.id   AF-A0A1Q5U5Q4-F1
#
_cell.length_a   1.000
_cell.length_b   1.000
_cell.length_c   1.000
_cell.angle_alpha   90.00
_cell.angle_beta   90.00
_cell.angle_gamma   90.00
#
_symmetry.space_group_name_H-M   'P 1'
#
loop_
_entity.id
_entity.type
_entity.pdbx_description
1 polymer ?
#
loop_
_entity_poly.entity_id
_entity_poly.type
_entity_poly.pdbx_seq_one_letter_code
_entity_poly.pdbx_strand_id
1 'polypeptide(L)'
;MAESAQQVQAQFGEQQAILREKATAIFDIDGNGYAIKDIGAGVNYRGQYYGAGMVVGAEVKNGRVETHFGVRANQFTVVNPNNGKLEPVFVIKNGQVFFGDGFIENGSITNAKISNASITMAKIADGLRSDNWPYGGWNLPKSGAFEMRSSASGARVALDHTGLAVFDGSGILRVKVGKI
;
A
#
# COMPACT_ATOMS: atom_id res chain seq x y z
N MET A 1 15.64 33.89 -13.01
CA MET A 1 15.53 32.53 -13.56
C MET A 1 16.93 31.95 -13.69
N ALA A 2 17.13 30.73 -13.23
CA ALA A 2 18.35 29.94 -13.44
C ALA A 2 17.96 28.60 -14.09
N GLU A 3 18.70 28.17 -15.11
CA GLU A 3 18.46 26.93 -15.84
C GLU A 3 19.79 26.22 -16.12
N SER A 4 19.78 24.89 -16.02
CA SER A 4 20.87 24.01 -16.43
C SER A 4 20.28 22.85 -17.23
N ALA A 5 20.89 22.51 -18.36
CA ALA A 5 20.47 21.39 -19.20
C ALA A 5 21.71 20.65 -19.72
N GLN A 6 21.71 19.33 -19.58
CA GLN A 6 22.74 18.44 -20.09
C GLN A 6 22.07 17.31 -20.89
N GLN A 7 22.67 16.95 -22.02
CA GLN A 7 22.22 15.85 -22.86
C GLN A 7 23.42 15.05 -23.38
N VAL A 8 23.33 13.73 -23.27
CA VAL A 8 24.27 12.78 -23.89
C VAL A 8 23.46 11.85 -24.80
N GLN A 9 23.94 11.63 -26.02
CA GLN A 9 23.21 10.86 -27.02
C GLN A 9 24.16 9.95 -27.81
N ALA A 10 23.71 8.74 -28.10
CA ALA A 10 24.32 7.82 -29.05
C ALA A 10 23.28 7.37 -30.09
N GLN A 11 23.69 7.16 -31.34
CA GLN A 11 22.80 6.75 -32.42
C GLN A 11 23.51 5.76 -33.35
N PHE A 12 22.79 4.72 -33.78
CA PHE A 12 23.21 3.76 -34.79
C PHE A 12 21.99 3.38 -35.64
N GLY A 13 21.99 3.71 -36.93
CA GLY A 13 20.81 3.52 -37.78
C GLY A 13 19.55 4.20 -37.20
N GLU A 14 18.47 3.43 -37.04
CA GLU A 14 17.21 3.86 -36.42
C GLU A 14 17.19 3.71 -34.89
N GLN A 15 18.26 3.19 -34.28
CA GLN A 15 18.37 3.08 -32.82
C GLN A 15 19.05 4.32 -32.24
N GLN A 16 18.50 4.82 -31.13
CA GLN A 16 19.04 5.95 -30.40
C GLN A 16 19.01 5.65 -28.90
N ALA A 17 20.05 6.03 -28.18
CA ALA A 17 20.05 6.08 -26.71
C ALA A 17 20.32 7.52 -26.28
N ILE A 18 19.61 7.97 -25.25
CA ILE A 18 19.70 9.33 -24.75
C ILE A 18 19.66 9.38 -23.23
N LEU A 19 20.49 10.25 -22.66
CA LEU A 19 20.45 10.68 -21.27
C LEU A 19 20.22 12.19 -21.26
N ARG A 20 19.32 12.66 -20.41
CA ARG A 20 19.01 14.09 -20.22
C ARG A 20 18.93 14.40 -18.74
N GLU A 21 19.47 15.55 -18.38
CA GLU A 21 19.29 16.18 -17.08
C GLU A 21 18.90 17.63 -17.31
N LYS A 22 17.82 18.08 -16.68
CA LYS A 22 17.37 19.46 -16.73
C LYS A 22 17.04 19.94 -15.34
N ALA A 23 17.60 21.06 -14.93
CA ALA A 23 17.27 21.76 -13.70
C ALA A 23 16.81 23.19 -14.01
N THR A 24 15.76 23.64 -13.35
CA THR A 24 15.22 24.99 -13.50
C THR A 24 14.83 25.53 -12.12
N ALA A 25 15.18 26.79 -11.85
CA ALA A 25 14.80 27.51 -10.65
C ALA A 25 14.31 28.92 -11.02
N ILE A 26 13.11 29.27 -10.55
CA ILE A 26 12.48 30.56 -10.79
C ILE A 26 11.90 31.08 -9.47
N PHE A 27 12.01 32.38 -9.27
CA PHE A 27 11.28 33.13 -8.27
C PHE A 27 10.83 34.44 -8.91
N ASP A 28 9.58 34.82 -8.69
CA ASP A 28 9.00 36.09 -9.14
C ASP A 28 8.94 37.11 -7.99
N ILE A 29 8.56 38.34 -8.33
CA ILE A 29 8.43 39.45 -7.38
C ILE A 29 7.24 39.30 -6.43
N ASP A 30 6.26 38.49 -6.81
CA ASP A 30 5.04 38.22 -6.04
C ASP A 30 5.26 37.11 -5.00
N GLY A 31 6.48 36.56 -4.94
CA GLY A 31 6.88 35.53 -4.00
C GLY A 31 6.52 34.12 -4.43
N ASN A 32 6.10 33.90 -5.68
CA ASN A 32 5.94 32.57 -6.24
C ASN A 32 7.26 32.09 -6.83
N GLY A 33 7.46 30.78 -6.83
CA GLY A 33 8.67 30.20 -7.39
C GLY A 33 8.62 28.70 -7.42
N TYR A 34 9.52 28.11 -8.18
CA TYR A 34 9.71 26.68 -8.20
C TYR A 34 11.16 26.33 -8.48
N ALA A 35 11.57 25.17 -8.00
CA ALA A 35 12.82 24.52 -8.37
C ALA A 35 12.49 23.08 -8.77
N ILE A 36 12.86 22.68 -9.98
CA ILE A 36 12.60 21.34 -10.52
C ILE A 36 13.89 20.80 -11.12
N LYS A 37 14.17 19.52 -10.88
CA LYS A 37 15.21 18.75 -11.55
C LYS A 37 14.59 17.46 -12.11
N ASP A 38 14.73 17.27 -13.43
CA ASP A 38 14.33 16.08 -14.16
C ASP A 38 15.58 15.36 -14.67
N ILE A 39 15.66 14.05 -14.41
CA ILE A 39 16.70 13.16 -14.93
C ILE A 39 15.98 12.06 -15.71
N GLY A 40 16.34 11.89 -16.97
CA GLY A 40 15.72 10.92 -17.86
C GLY A 40 16.73 10.15 -18.70
N ALA A 41 16.44 8.88 -18.92
CA ALA A 41 17.10 8.06 -19.92
C ALA A 41 16.06 7.48 -20.88
N GLY A 42 16.41 7.31 -22.14
CA GLY A 42 15.51 6.73 -23.12
C GLY A 42 16.23 6.04 -24.26
N VAL A 43 15.51 5.13 -24.90
CA VAL A 43 15.94 4.47 -26.12
C VAL A 43 14.84 4.56 -27.17
N ASN A 44 15.20 4.90 -28.40
CA ASN A 44 14.36 4.64 -29.56
C ASN A 44 14.77 3.29 -30.15
N TYR A 45 13.82 2.38 -30.26
CA TYR A 45 14.00 1.07 -30.86
C TYR A 45 12.88 0.82 -31.85
N ARG A 46 13.23 0.67 -33.15
CA ARG A 46 12.29 0.43 -34.25
C ARG A 46 11.14 1.44 -34.29
N GLY A 47 11.46 2.73 -34.15
CA GLY A 47 10.49 3.82 -34.16
C GLY A 47 9.67 3.99 -32.87
N GLN A 48 9.86 3.15 -31.86
CA GLN A 48 9.19 3.27 -30.56
C GLN A 48 10.15 3.79 -29.47
N TYR A 49 9.73 4.84 -28.76
CA TYR A 49 10.46 5.40 -27.62
C TYR A 49 10.11 4.65 -26.34
N TYR A 50 11.14 4.26 -25.58
CA TYR A 50 11.02 3.73 -24.22
C TYR A 50 11.87 4.58 -23.29
N GLY A 51 11.31 5.02 -22.17
CA GLY A 51 12.02 5.91 -21.26
C GLY A 51 11.83 5.55 -19.80
N ALA A 52 12.83 5.89 -19.00
CA ALA A 52 12.76 5.92 -17.56
C ALA A 52 13.23 7.29 -17.04
N GLY A 53 12.78 7.70 -15.87
CA GLY A 53 13.22 8.97 -15.31
C GLY A 53 12.76 9.20 -13.88
N MET A 54 13.36 10.23 -13.28
CA MET A 54 13.06 10.71 -11.95
C MET A 54 12.92 12.24 -12.01
N VAL A 55 11.93 12.75 -11.30
CA VAL A 55 11.73 14.20 -11.11
C VAL A 55 11.71 14.51 -9.62
N VAL A 56 12.39 15.57 -9.23
CA VAL A 56 12.30 16.17 -7.90
C VAL A 56 11.99 17.64 -8.06
N GLY A 57 11.07 18.17 -7.25
CA GLY A 57 10.76 19.58 -7.30
C GLY A 57 10.04 20.09 -6.06
N ALA A 58 10.06 21.40 -5.92
CA ALA A 58 9.30 22.15 -4.93
C ALA A 58 8.77 23.42 -5.59
N GLU A 59 7.56 23.82 -5.22
CA GLU A 59 6.98 25.10 -5.65
C GLU A 59 6.31 25.82 -4.49
N VAL A 60 6.31 27.14 -4.57
CA VAL A 60 5.49 28.03 -3.75
C VAL A 60 4.59 28.82 -4.68
N LYS A 61 3.28 28.74 -4.46
CA LYS A 61 2.29 29.45 -5.25
C LYS A 61 1.20 29.99 -4.33
N ASN A 62 0.98 31.30 -4.37
CA ASN A 62 0.01 32.00 -3.52
C ASN A 62 0.19 31.66 -2.02
N GLY A 63 1.45 31.63 -1.55
CA GLY A 63 1.81 31.32 -0.16
C GLY A 63 1.67 29.84 0.25
N ARG A 64 1.29 28.95 -0.66
CA ARG A 64 1.21 27.49 -0.42
C ARG A 64 2.44 26.79 -1.00
N VAL A 65 3.09 25.98 -0.18
CA VAL A 65 4.27 25.20 -0.57
C VAL A 65 3.86 23.77 -0.90
N GLU A 66 4.30 23.26 -2.05
CA GLU A 66 4.14 21.86 -2.45
C GLU A 66 5.49 21.28 -2.89
N THR A 67 5.70 19.98 -2.62
CA THR A 67 6.92 19.27 -3.00
C THR A 67 6.55 17.98 -3.72
N HIS A 68 7.39 17.58 -4.68
CA HIS A 68 7.13 16.48 -5.57
C HIS A 68 8.38 15.62 -5.73
N PHE A 69 8.18 14.31 -5.68
CA PHE A 69 9.17 13.32 -6.09
C PHE A 69 8.45 12.25 -6.91
N GLY A 70 8.91 12.03 -8.14
CA GLY A 70 8.28 11.09 -9.07
C GLY A 70 9.31 10.19 -9.73
N VAL A 71 8.94 8.93 -9.93
CA VAL A 71 9.74 7.95 -10.68
C VAL A 71 8.84 7.34 -11.76
N ARG A 72 9.37 7.22 -12.98
CA ARG A 72 8.70 6.59 -14.12
C ARG A 72 9.62 5.52 -14.69
N ALA A 73 9.22 4.26 -14.62
CA ALA A 73 9.94 3.12 -15.20
C ALA A 73 9.01 1.90 -15.32
N ASN A 74 9.35 0.96 -16.22
CA ASN A 74 8.69 -0.36 -16.27
C ASN A 74 8.96 -1.19 -14.99
N GLN A 75 10.15 -0.99 -14.40
CA GLN A 75 10.56 -1.59 -13.14
C GLN A 75 11.35 -0.58 -12.32
N PHE A 76 10.99 -0.41 -11.04
CA PHE A 76 11.76 0.32 -10.05
C PHE A 76 12.17 -0.65 -8.94
N THR A 77 13.46 -0.69 -8.58
CA THR A 77 14.00 -1.67 -7.63
C THR A 77 14.92 -0.98 -6.63
N VAL A 78 14.67 -1.21 -5.35
CA VAL A 78 15.61 -0.88 -4.27
C VAL A 78 16.35 -2.16 -3.91
N VAL A 79 17.68 -2.09 -3.93
CA VAL A 79 18.56 -3.23 -3.63
C VAL A 79 19.34 -2.97 -2.35
N ASN A 80 19.57 -4.03 -1.57
CA ASN A 80 20.53 -4.05 -0.47
C ASN A 80 21.79 -4.79 -0.93
N PRO A 81 22.93 -4.10 -1.09
CA PRO A 81 24.21 -4.75 -1.37
C PRO A 81 24.69 -5.52 -0.13
N ASN A 82 24.63 -6.85 -0.18
CA ASN A 82 25.10 -7.72 0.90
C ASN A 82 26.06 -8.78 0.34
N ASN A 83 27.28 -8.87 0.87
CA ASN A 83 28.31 -9.81 0.42
C ASN A 83 28.52 -9.84 -1.10
N GLY A 84 28.47 -8.68 -1.76
CA GLY A 84 28.64 -8.56 -3.21
C GLY A 84 27.43 -8.96 -4.05
N LYS A 85 26.31 -9.35 -3.43
CA LYS A 85 25.02 -9.59 -4.12
C LYS A 85 24.11 -8.37 -3.96
N LEU A 86 23.40 -8.02 -5.02
CA LEU A 86 22.38 -6.98 -5.02
C LEU A 86 21.02 -7.63 -4.79
N GLU A 87 20.58 -7.72 -3.54
CA GLU A 87 19.31 -8.36 -3.20
C GLU A 87 18.17 -7.32 -3.23
N PRO A 88 17.13 -7.50 -4.05
CA PRO A 88 16.00 -6.57 -4.10
C PRO A 88 15.16 -6.68 -2.82
N VAL A 89 14.92 -5.54 -2.17
CA VAL A 89 14.06 -5.45 -0.96
C VAL A 89 12.70 -4.83 -1.28
N PHE A 90 12.61 -4.07 -2.38
CA PHE A 90 11.39 -3.42 -2.87
C PHE A 90 11.40 -3.38 -4.40
N VAL A 91 10.31 -3.81 -5.03
CA VAL A 91 10.19 -3.81 -6.49
C VAL A 91 8.79 -3.36 -6.91
N ILE A 92 8.71 -2.36 -7.79
CA ILE A 92 7.50 -2.03 -8.54
C ILE A 92 7.67 -2.58 -9.95
N LYS A 93 6.78 -3.46 -10.40
CA LYS A 93 6.74 -4.00 -11.77
C LYS A 93 5.36 -4.55 -12.10
N ASN A 94 4.98 -4.59 -13.37
CA ASN A 94 3.69 -5.13 -13.83
C ASN A 94 2.46 -4.54 -13.09
N GLY A 95 2.53 -3.27 -12.69
CA GLY A 95 1.47 -2.61 -11.93
C GLY A 95 1.32 -3.07 -10.47
N GLN A 96 2.28 -3.85 -9.95
CA GLN A 96 2.28 -4.41 -8.61
C GLN A 96 3.53 -3.99 -7.83
N VAL A 97 3.41 -3.99 -6.50
CA VAL A 97 4.52 -3.77 -5.57
C VAL A 97 4.84 -5.09 -4.90
N PHE A 98 6.14 -5.42 -4.83
CA PHE A 98 6.67 -6.60 -4.17
C PHE A 98 7.68 -6.15 -3.12
N PHE A 99 7.61 -6.76 -1.94
CA PHE A 99 8.57 -6.60 -0.86
C PHE A 99 9.16 -7.97 -0.53
N GLY A 100 10.43 -8.00 -0.15
CA GLY A 100 11.00 -9.16 0.53
C GLY A 100 10.50 -9.26 1.97
N ASP A 101 11.16 -10.08 2.78
CA ASP A 101 10.92 -10.12 4.22
C ASP A 101 11.17 -8.73 4.83
N GLY A 102 10.24 -8.28 5.68
CA GLY A 102 10.27 -6.97 6.31
C GLY A 102 10.05 -7.03 7.81
N PHE A 103 10.83 -6.27 8.56
CA PHE A 103 10.59 -6.00 9.98
C PHE A 103 9.85 -4.67 10.11
N ILE A 104 8.61 -4.70 10.59
CA ILE A 104 7.76 -3.52 10.75
C ILE A 104 7.61 -3.24 12.24
N GLU A 105 8.14 -2.11 12.70
CA GLU A 105 8.02 -1.71 14.11
C GLU A 105 6.58 -1.32 14.45
N ASN A 106 5.99 -0.42 13.65
CA ASN A 106 4.61 0.04 13.79
C ASN A 106 3.95 0.11 12.41
N GLY A 107 2.79 -0.54 12.27
CA GLY A 107 2.01 -0.55 11.04
C GLY A 107 0.53 -0.34 11.34
N SER A 108 -0.16 0.41 10.47
CA SER A 108 -1.60 0.59 10.53
C SER A 108 -2.19 0.40 9.14
N ILE A 109 -3.27 -0.37 9.05
CA ILE A 109 -4.00 -0.63 7.82
C ILE A 109 -5.47 -0.38 8.13
N THR A 110 -6.07 0.64 7.50
CA THR A 110 -7.50 0.93 7.66
C THR A 110 -8.38 -0.11 6.98
N ASN A 111 -7.97 -0.60 5.79
CA ASN A 111 -8.67 -1.65 5.05
C ASN A 111 -7.73 -2.38 4.09
N ALA A 112 -7.90 -3.70 3.92
CA ALA A 112 -7.15 -4.50 2.95
C ALA A 112 -8.04 -5.58 2.33
N LYS A 113 -7.92 -5.78 1.00
CA LYS A 113 -8.52 -6.92 0.30
C LYS A 113 -7.51 -8.07 0.29
N ILE A 114 -7.79 -9.11 1.07
CA ILE A 114 -6.90 -10.26 1.24
C ILE A 114 -7.63 -11.49 0.74
N SER A 115 -7.09 -12.15 -0.29
CA SER A 115 -7.66 -13.43 -0.76
C SER A 115 -7.29 -14.58 0.18
N ASN A 116 -6.03 -14.62 0.64
CA ASN A 116 -5.49 -15.64 1.55
C ASN A 116 -4.39 -15.01 2.40
N ALA A 117 -4.30 -15.38 3.67
CA ALA A 117 -3.21 -15.01 4.56
C ALA A 117 -2.82 -16.19 5.46
N SER A 118 -1.53 -16.36 5.69
CA SER A 118 -0.98 -17.24 6.73
C SER A 118 -0.49 -16.37 7.87
N ILE A 119 -0.97 -16.63 9.08
CA ILE A 119 -0.59 -15.89 10.28
C ILE A 119 -0.22 -16.91 11.35
N THR A 120 1.07 -16.95 11.73
CA THR A 120 1.55 -17.88 12.75
C THR A 120 0.92 -17.57 14.11
N MET A 121 0.91 -16.30 14.51
CA MET A 121 0.21 -15.81 15.70
C MET A 121 -0.26 -14.37 15.50
N ALA A 122 -1.48 -14.07 15.96
CA ALA A 122 -2.04 -12.71 15.97
C ALA A 122 -2.43 -12.32 17.39
N LYS A 123 -2.00 -11.13 17.84
CA LYS A 123 -2.54 -10.50 19.06
C LYS A 123 -3.69 -9.59 18.68
N ILE A 124 -4.90 -9.92 19.09
CA ILE A 124 -6.11 -9.16 18.79
C ILE A 124 -6.55 -8.38 20.03
N ALA A 125 -6.66 -7.06 19.92
CA ALA A 125 -6.94 -6.18 21.06
C ALA A 125 -8.42 -6.13 21.47
N ASP A 126 -9.34 -6.38 20.53
CA ASP A 126 -10.79 -6.35 20.78
C ASP A 126 -11.50 -7.62 20.31
N GLY A 127 -11.52 -7.91 19.01
CA GLY A 127 -12.13 -9.13 18.49
C GLY A 127 -12.18 -9.17 16.97
N LEU A 128 -12.57 -10.31 16.43
CA LEU A 128 -12.88 -10.50 15.01
C LEU A 128 -14.38 -10.67 14.88
N ARG A 129 -15.03 -9.94 13.97
CA ARG A 129 -16.48 -10.01 13.80
C ARG A 129 -16.90 -9.65 12.39
N SER A 130 -18.09 -10.11 12.02
CA SER A 130 -18.77 -9.63 10.81
C SER A 130 -19.16 -8.15 10.94
N ASP A 131 -19.20 -7.44 9.82
CA ASP A 131 -19.59 -6.02 9.77
C ASP A 131 -21.03 -5.78 10.27
N ASN A 132 -21.92 -6.77 10.14
CA ASN A 132 -23.32 -6.68 10.58
C ASN A 132 -23.54 -7.06 12.06
N TRP A 133 -22.48 -7.27 12.84
CA TRP A 133 -22.59 -7.56 14.28
C TRP A 133 -23.06 -6.32 15.06
N PRO A 134 -24.00 -6.41 16.04
CA PRO A 134 -24.60 -7.62 16.62
C PRO A 134 -25.93 -8.06 16.00
N TYR A 135 -26.37 -7.46 14.88
CA TYR A 135 -27.64 -7.74 14.23
C TYR A 135 -27.63 -9.05 13.41
N GLY A 136 -26.44 -9.59 13.12
CA GLY A 136 -26.26 -10.89 12.49
C GLY A 136 -24.78 -11.20 12.27
N GLY A 137 -24.49 -12.38 11.71
CA GLY A 137 -23.12 -12.81 11.43
C GLY A 137 -22.46 -13.48 12.64
N TRP A 138 -21.15 -13.33 12.76
CA TRP A 138 -20.34 -13.96 13.81
C TRP A 138 -19.47 -12.96 14.56
N ASN A 139 -19.08 -13.32 15.78
CA ASN A 139 -18.22 -12.52 16.66
C ASN A 139 -17.33 -13.43 17.52
N LEU A 140 -16.03 -13.10 17.54
CA LEU A 140 -14.99 -13.67 18.40
C LEU A 140 -14.38 -12.52 19.20
N PRO A 141 -15.03 -12.10 20.30
CA PRO A 141 -14.51 -11.05 21.18
C PRO A 141 -13.34 -11.56 22.02
N LYS A 142 -12.50 -10.65 22.51
CA LYS A 142 -11.37 -10.92 23.41
C LYS A 142 -11.76 -11.58 24.73
N SER A 143 -13.05 -11.57 25.08
CA SER A 143 -13.58 -12.28 26.24
C SER A 143 -13.53 -13.81 26.09
N GLY A 144 -13.15 -14.33 24.92
CA GLY A 144 -13.03 -15.76 24.66
C GLY A 144 -14.34 -16.43 24.27
N ALA A 145 -15.37 -15.64 23.97
CA ALA A 145 -16.63 -16.17 23.43
C ALA A 145 -16.53 -16.46 21.93
N PHE A 146 -17.44 -17.27 21.41
CA PHE A 146 -17.74 -17.38 20.00
C PHE A 146 -19.25 -17.32 19.80
N GLU A 147 -19.72 -16.33 19.06
CA GLU A 147 -21.13 -16.06 18.88
C GLU A 147 -21.49 -16.05 17.40
N MET A 148 -22.66 -16.61 17.08
CA MET A 148 -23.26 -16.57 15.75
C MET A 148 -24.73 -16.16 15.87
N ARG A 149 -25.15 -15.20 15.04
CA ARG A 149 -26.53 -14.67 15.02
C ARG A 149 -27.09 -14.73 13.61
N SER A 150 -28.29 -15.25 13.48
CA SER A 150 -29.05 -15.15 12.23
C SER A 150 -29.46 -13.70 12.00
N SER A 151 -29.18 -13.17 10.81
CA SER A 151 -29.63 -11.84 10.39
C SER A 151 -31.12 -11.77 10.04
N ALA A 152 -31.81 -12.91 9.97
CA ALA A 152 -33.20 -12.99 9.51
C ALA A 152 -34.16 -13.54 10.57
N SER A 153 -33.76 -14.59 11.28
CA SER A 153 -34.68 -15.32 12.17
C SER A 153 -34.62 -14.89 13.63
N GLY A 154 -33.61 -14.10 14.04
CA GLY A 154 -33.34 -13.80 15.46
C GLY A 154 -32.69 -14.94 16.25
N ALA A 155 -32.60 -16.14 15.66
CA ALA A 155 -31.94 -17.30 16.29
C ALA A 155 -30.43 -17.04 16.46
N ARG A 156 -29.83 -17.60 17.51
CA ARG A 156 -28.42 -17.40 17.83
C ARG A 156 -27.78 -18.57 18.55
N VAL A 157 -26.47 -18.70 18.38
CA VAL A 157 -25.59 -19.63 19.09
C VAL A 157 -24.54 -18.81 19.82
N ALA A 158 -24.26 -19.16 21.07
CA ALA A 158 -23.18 -18.57 21.85
C ALA A 158 -22.40 -19.67 22.56
N LEU A 159 -21.08 -19.65 22.43
CA LEU A 159 -20.15 -20.43 23.22
C LEU A 159 -19.35 -19.44 24.08
N ASP A 160 -19.42 -19.57 25.39
CA ASP A 160 -18.69 -18.71 26.32
C ASP A 160 -18.17 -19.51 27.53
N HIS A 161 -17.67 -18.80 28.55
CA HIS A 161 -17.18 -19.39 29.80
C HIS A 161 -18.21 -20.23 30.59
N THR A 162 -19.51 -20.15 30.23
CA THR A 162 -20.59 -20.96 30.81
C THR A 162 -20.95 -22.17 29.94
N GLY A 163 -20.41 -22.26 28.72
CA GLY A 163 -20.63 -23.35 27.76
C GLY A 163 -21.39 -22.91 26.50
N LEU A 164 -22.00 -23.87 25.80
CA LEU A 164 -22.75 -23.67 24.57
C LEU A 164 -24.23 -23.41 24.87
N ALA A 165 -24.79 -22.36 24.30
CA ALA A 165 -26.21 -22.02 24.34
C ALA A 165 -26.76 -21.80 22.92
N VAL A 166 -27.93 -22.39 22.63
CA VAL A 166 -28.66 -22.19 21.36
C VAL A 166 -30.03 -21.62 21.67
N PHE A 167 -30.38 -20.53 21.01
CA PHE A 167 -31.66 -19.84 21.16
C PHE A 167 -32.44 -19.83 19.86
N ASP A 168 -33.76 -19.99 19.94
CA ASP A 168 -34.63 -19.79 18.78
C ASP A 168 -34.85 -18.29 18.47
N GLY A 169 -35.63 -18.01 17.43
CA GLY A 169 -35.93 -16.66 16.97
C GLY A 169 -36.69 -15.79 17.97
N SER A 170 -37.40 -16.42 18.91
CA SER A 170 -38.09 -15.74 20.01
C SER A 170 -37.17 -15.51 21.21
N GLY A 171 -35.89 -15.91 21.10
CA GLY A 171 -34.90 -15.76 22.16
C GLY A 171 -35.00 -16.80 23.27
N ILE A 172 -35.77 -17.87 23.09
CA ILE A 172 -35.92 -18.95 24.07
C ILE A 172 -34.72 -19.90 23.96
N LEU A 173 -34.12 -20.24 25.10
CA LEU A 173 -33.04 -21.21 25.19
C LEU A 173 -33.57 -22.61 24.85
N ARG A 174 -33.02 -23.23 23.81
CA ARG A 174 -33.41 -24.57 23.33
C ARG A 174 -32.41 -25.64 23.69
N VAL A 175 -31.13 -25.28 23.77
CA VAL A 175 -30.03 -26.18 24.11
C VAL A 175 -29.06 -25.45 25.03
N LYS A 176 -28.64 -26.12 26.10
CA LYS A 176 -27.54 -25.70 26.97
C LYS A 176 -26.62 -26.89 27.22
N VAL A 177 -25.32 -26.70 26.99
CA VAL A 177 -24.26 -27.64 27.35
C VAL A 177 -23.21 -26.86 28.13
N GLY A 178 -22.97 -27.22 29.39
CA GLY A 178 -22.08 -26.47 30.30
C GLY A 178 -22.75 -26.16 31.63
N LYS A 179 -22.31 -25.10 32.30
CA LYS A 179 -22.83 -24.72 33.63
C LYS A 179 -24.32 -24.41 33.54
N ILE A 180 -25.09 -25.06 34.42
CA ILE A 180 -26.51 -24.82 34.70
C ILE A 180 -26.59 -24.02 35.99
#